data_AF-A0AB36H3R4-F1
#
_entry.id   AF-A0AB36H3R4-F1
#
_cell.length_a   1.000
_cell.length_b   1.000
_cell.length_c   1.000
_cell.angle_alpha   90.00
_cell.angle_beta   90.00
_cell.angle_gamma   90.00
#
_symmetry.space_group_name_H-M   'P 1'
#
loop_
_entity.id
_entity.type
_entity.pdbx_description
1 polymer ?
#
loop_
_entity_poly.entity_id
_entity_poly.type
_entity_poly.pdbx_seq_one_letter_code
_entity_poly.pdbx_strand_id
1 'polypeptide(L)'
;MIVVDGRTDREKLIELLQAPEQTHLEFKSELDLMTTRDELNFVKDAVSMGNRPPGGYILVGVNDDGTLALSAGTIADRSRFDSARLGDTIRKYIEGEVHVISQIHEIDGHEVVMIYLPHHRDGLPVPMGKLGQFQSQNGKQVVVFREGDVLVREGAKNTPLRHAHWNDLLSFRDQQLREETRIHVDSLIANLATAMRAGGSKPVLAPLSVGMADDAFGEAVVSHLESANDLQLRKFLTQAAALVSNPVEHRAALAKITILAADAMYFERDDIAGKAVDSLFDAYAKLAQGEAAVRLDIITRVYVLGSLAVRLRQWTVVHNLVLRPYPTNGDAYIYSSWIRHGQVGASRADLFPKDRGGMMISAARVLMSEHQAMRPDIPDSAVPDSSDLTHNDALFNSLCQFDILYCLIVVAEGQHHGSAYPAASAMNQKRADPAFEVVASDPDARAAMFPTSDARKIAETMTQVFTSAERESFGFGGFWWSLPPRAQRFIDNQLGECT
;
A
#
# COMPACT_ATOMS: atom_id res chain seq x y z
N MET A 1 -40.69 -2.34 -9.21
CA MET A 1 -39.29 -2.16 -8.79
C MET A 1 -39.09 -0.69 -8.54
N ILE A 2 -38.66 -0.31 -7.33
CA ILE A 2 -38.38 1.11 -7.00
C ILE A 2 -36.97 1.48 -7.42
N VAL A 3 -36.70 2.77 -7.56
CA VAL A 3 -35.34 3.31 -7.68
C VAL A 3 -34.87 3.73 -6.30
N VAL A 4 -33.67 3.29 -5.89
CA VAL A 4 -33.06 3.68 -4.61
C VAL A 4 -32.03 4.78 -4.89
N ASP A 5 -32.45 6.03 -4.74
CA ASP A 5 -31.68 7.23 -5.09
C ASP A 5 -31.25 8.07 -3.88
N GLY A 6 -31.64 7.65 -2.67
CA GLY A 6 -31.35 8.32 -1.41
C GLY A 6 -32.14 9.59 -1.15
N ARG A 7 -33.07 9.98 -2.04
CA ARG A 7 -33.97 11.11 -1.80
C ARG A 7 -34.94 10.79 -0.68
N THR A 8 -35.23 11.77 0.15
CA THR A 8 -36.25 11.66 1.22
C THR A 8 -37.34 12.74 1.12
N ASP A 9 -37.51 13.38 -0.04
CA ASP A 9 -38.52 14.41 -0.25
C ASP A 9 -39.94 13.85 -0.49
N ARG A 10 -40.92 14.76 -0.54
CA ARG A 10 -42.34 14.41 -0.67
C ARG A 10 -42.66 13.68 -1.98
N GLU A 11 -42.00 14.01 -3.09
CA GLU A 11 -42.24 13.33 -4.36
C GLU A 11 -41.78 11.87 -4.27
N LYS A 12 -40.62 11.65 -3.64
CA LYS A 12 -40.13 10.30 -3.40
C LYS A 12 -41.08 9.48 -2.55
N LEU A 13 -41.64 10.07 -1.50
CA LEU A 13 -42.65 9.40 -0.69
C LEU A 13 -43.87 8.98 -1.53
N ILE A 14 -44.40 9.88 -2.37
CA ILE A 14 -45.55 9.55 -3.24
C ILE A 14 -45.20 8.42 -4.22
N GLU A 15 -43.99 8.42 -4.78
CA GLU A 15 -43.49 7.32 -5.63
C GLU A 15 -43.50 5.97 -4.87
N LEU A 16 -42.95 5.96 -3.65
CA LEU A 16 -42.84 4.72 -2.86
C LEU A 16 -44.20 4.16 -2.43
N LEU A 17 -45.18 5.03 -2.13
CA LEU A 17 -46.55 4.61 -1.78
C LEU A 17 -47.30 3.90 -2.91
N GLN A 18 -46.84 4.04 -4.17
CA GLN A 18 -47.42 3.32 -5.31
C GLN A 18 -46.81 1.94 -5.54
N ALA A 19 -45.77 1.57 -4.78
CA ALA A 19 -45.09 0.29 -4.90
C ALA A 19 -45.47 -0.65 -3.74
N PRO A 20 -45.62 -1.96 -3.98
CA PRO A 20 -45.75 -2.92 -2.89
C PRO A 20 -44.41 -3.12 -2.18
N GLU A 21 -44.46 -3.68 -0.96
CA GLU A 21 -43.25 -4.13 -0.26
C GLU A 21 -42.41 -5.07 -1.13
N GLN A 22 -41.09 -4.87 -1.06
CA GLN A 22 -40.12 -5.65 -1.82
C GLN A 22 -38.74 -5.56 -1.14
N THR A 23 -37.70 -6.04 -1.83
CA THR A 23 -36.33 -6.11 -1.29
C THR A 23 -35.77 -4.78 -0.81
N HIS A 24 -36.22 -3.67 -1.38
CA HIS A 24 -35.72 -2.33 -1.05
C HIS A 24 -36.80 -1.42 -0.44
N LEU A 25 -37.98 -1.96 -0.09
CA LEU A 25 -39.09 -1.21 0.49
C LEU A 25 -39.80 -2.02 1.57
N GLU A 26 -39.95 -1.43 2.75
CA GLU A 26 -40.69 -1.96 3.91
C GLU A 26 -41.72 -0.93 4.36
N PHE A 27 -42.91 -1.39 4.69
CA PHE A 27 -43.97 -0.62 5.30
C PHE A 27 -44.15 -1.02 6.76
N LYS A 28 -44.43 -0.04 7.61
CA LYS A 28 -44.80 -0.24 9.00
C LYS A 28 -45.96 0.68 9.31
N SER A 29 -47.09 0.12 9.74
CA SER A 29 -48.25 0.93 10.13
C SER A 29 -47.94 1.77 11.38
N GLU A 30 -47.18 1.22 12.31
CA GLU A 30 -46.71 1.86 13.54
C GLU A 30 -45.27 1.46 13.86
N LEU A 31 -44.55 2.31 14.60
CA LEU A 31 -43.24 1.97 15.16
C LEU A 31 -43.00 2.76 16.45
N ASP A 32 -43.03 2.09 17.61
CA ASP A 32 -42.65 2.70 18.88
C ASP A 32 -41.26 2.22 19.34
N LEU A 33 -40.24 3.02 19.02
CA LEU A 33 -38.84 2.77 19.39
C LEU A 33 -38.59 2.76 20.92
N MET A 34 -39.59 3.07 21.76
CA MET A 34 -39.48 2.89 23.22
C MET A 34 -39.75 1.47 23.67
N THR A 35 -40.42 0.67 22.84
CA THR A 35 -40.64 -0.74 23.13
C THR A 35 -39.48 -1.55 22.59
N THR A 36 -38.90 -2.41 23.43
CA THR A 36 -37.77 -3.27 23.01
C THR A 36 -38.14 -4.18 21.83
N ARG A 37 -39.41 -4.58 21.72
CA ARG A 37 -39.90 -5.38 20.60
C ARG A 37 -39.74 -4.62 19.28
N ASP A 38 -40.21 -3.39 19.21
CA ASP A 38 -40.22 -2.60 17.98
C ASP A 38 -38.82 -2.07 17.65
N GLU A 39 -38.04 -1.67 18.66
CA GLU A 39 -36.62 -1.31 18.50
C GLU A 39 -35.86 -2.46 17.83
N LEU A 40 -35.99 -3.69 18.33
CA LEU A 40 -35.29 -4.84 17.77
C LEU A 40 -35.78 -5.23 16.37
N ASN A 41 -37.08 -5.16 16.10
CA ASN A 41 -37.58 -5.42 14.75
C ASN A 41 -37.10 -4.36 13.75
N PHE A 42 -37.14 -3.08 14.13
CA PHE A 42 -36.56 -2.00 13.33
C PHE A 42 -35.08 -2.22 13.03
N VAL A 43 -34.27 -2.56 14.03
CA VAL A 43 -32.83 -2.85 13.83
C VAL A 43 -32.65 -4.01 12.87
N LYS A 44 -33.44 -5.08 13.01
CA LYS A 44 -33.39 -6.24 12.10
C LYS A 44 -33.69 -5.83 10.66
N ASP A 45 -34.76 -5.07 10.45
CA ASP A 45 -35.14 -4.58 9.12
C ASP A 45 -34.07 -3.66 8.55
N ALA A 46 -33.58 -2.74 9.37
CA ALA A 46 -32.61 -1.73 8.94
C ALA A 46 -31.27 -2.35 8.51
N VAL A 47 -30.74 -3.27 9.30
CA VAL A 47 -29.50 -4.00 8.99
C VAL A 47 -29.70 -4.91 7.77
N SER A 48 -30.84 -5.61 7.68
CA SER A 48 -31.13 -6.48 6.54
C SER A 48 -31.23 -5.70 5.22
N MET A 49 -31.77 -4.48 5.30
CA MET A 49 -31.87 -3.51 4.19
C MET A 49 -30.47 -2.99 3.80
N GLY A 50 -29.70 -2.51 4.78
CA GLY A 50 -28.34 -1.99 4.57
C GLY A 50 -27.38 -3.05 4.04
N ASN A 51 -27.57 -4.32 4.40
CA ASN A 51 -26.77 -5.43 3.88
C ASN A 51 -27.07 -5.78 2.43
N ARG A 52 -28.11 -5.24 1.79
CA ARG A 52 -28.40 -5.50 0.37
C ARG A 52 -28.15 -4.28 -0.50
N PRO A 53 -27.23 -4.34 -1.48
CA PRO A 53 -27.09 -3.28 -2.46
C PRO A 53 -28.39 -3.04 -3.22
N PRO A 54 -28.80 -1.78 -3.46
CA PRO A 54 -28.14 -0.51 -3.07
C PRO A 54 -28.56 0.06 -1.69
N GLY A 55 -29.30 -0.69 -0.88
CA GLY A 55 -29.95 -0.25 0.35
C GLY A 55 -31.46 -0.25 0.18
N GLY A 56 -32.20 0.60 0.90
CA GLY A 56 -33.64 0.73 0.70
C GLY A 56 -34.33 1.68 1.65
N TYR A 57 -35.66 1.66 1.64
CA TYR A 57 -36.53 2.54 2.41
C TYR A 57 -37.42 1.77 3.37
N ILE A 58 -37.64 2.35 4.54
CA ILE A 58 -38.69 1.96 5.49
C ILE A 58 -39.65 3.14 5.62
N LEU A 59 -40.95 2.91 5.38
CA LEU A 59 -42.00 3.89 5.60
C LEU A 59 -42.79 3.53 6.86
N VAL A 60 -42.74 4.39 7.87
CA VAL A 60 -43.54 4.26 9.10
C VAL A 60 -44.79 5.12 8.96
N GLY A 61 -45.95 4.61 9.34
CA GLY A 61 -47.26 5.23 9.12
C GLY A 61 -47.97 4.74 7.87
N VAL A 62 -47.58 3.59 7.33
CA VAL A 62 -48.12 3.02 6.09
C VAL A 62 -48.46 1.54 6.32
N ASN A 63 -49.68 1.12 5.95
CA ASN A 63 -50.10 -0.28 6.01
C ASN A 63 -49.48 -1.08 4.84
N ASP A 64 -49.52 -2.41 4.93
CA ASP A 64 -48.96 -3.32 3.92
C ASP A 64 -49.55 -3.11 2.50
N ASP A 65 -50.73 -2.49 2.38
CA ASP A 65 -51.40 -2.16 1.12
C ASP A 65 -51.06 -0.76 0.57
N GLY A 66 -50.17 -0.02 1.24
CA GLY A 66 -49.77 1.34 0.88
C GLY A 66 -50.69 2.44 1.42
N THR A 67 -51.74 2.10 2.18
CA THR A 67 -52.64 3.10 2.77
C THR A 67 -52.02 3.76 4.02
N LEU A 68 -52.37 5.03 4.26
CA LEU A 68 -51.85 5.81 5.38
C LEU A 68 -52.50 5.35 6.70
N ALA A 69 -51.69 5.13 7.72
CA ALA A 69 -52.09 4.52 8.99
C ALA A 69 -52.07 5.49 10.19
N LEU A 70 -51.12 6.42 10.23
CA LEU A 70 -50.92 7.33 11.36
C LEU A 70 -51.54 8.70 11.07
N SER A 71 -52.56 9.10 11.84
CA SER A 71 -53.11 10.45 11.77
C SER A 71 -52.07 11.50 12.19
N ALA A 72 -52.19 12.72 11.65
CA ALA A 72 -51.26 13.80 11.96
C ALA A 72 -51.28 14.14 13.46
N GLY A 73 -50.10 14.33 14.04
CA GLY A 73 -49.92 14.58 15.47
C GLY A 73 -49.84 13.34 16.34
N THR A 74 -49.82 12.13 15.76
CA THR A 74 -49.63 10.89 16.53
C THR A 74 -48.19 10.76 17.04
N ILE A 75 -47.21 11.24 16.26
CA ILE A 75 -45.79 11.21 16.65
C ILE A 75 -45.50 12.37 17.62
N ALA A 76 -45.68 12.12 18.91
CA ALA A 76 -45.49 13.12 19.97
C ALA A 76 -44.06 13.68 20.03
N ASP A 77 -43.04 12.83 19.83
CA ASP A 77 -41.62 13.23 19.80
C ASP A 77 -40.99 12.88 18.45
N ARG A 78 -41.13 13.81 17.50
CA ARG A 78 -40.56 13.71 16.16
C ARG A 78 -39.02 13.54 16.15
N SER A 79 -38.32 13.99 17.20
CA SER A 79 -36.85 13.86 17.27
C SER A 79 -36.38 12.41 17.35
N ARG A 80 -37.22 11.48 17.82
CA ARG A 80 -36.87 10.05 17.87
C ARG A 80 -36.59 9.44 16.51
N PHE A 81 -37.14 10.04 15.45
CA PHE A 81 -36.91 9.64 14.07
C PHE A 81 -35.84 10.49 13.39
N ASP A 82 -35.07 11.30 14.13
CA ASP A 82 -33.90 11.95 13.55
C ASP A 82 -32.84 10.92 13.16
N SER A 83 -32.06 11.24 12.12
CA SER A 83 -31.13 10.30 11.52
C SER A 83 -30.02 9.87 12.47
N ALA A 84 -29.62 10.74 13.41
CA ALA A 84 -28.56 10.46 14.38
C ALA A 84 -29.03 9.42 15.40
N ARG A 85 -30.22 9.58 15.98
CA ARG A 85 -30.81 8.66 16.96
C ARG A 85 -31.17 7.32 16.35
N LEU A 86 -31.68 7.29 15.12
CA LEU A 86 -31.88 6.03 14.40
C LEU A 86 -30.54 5.32 14.17
N GLY A 87 -29.51 6.05 13.75
CA GLY A 87 -28.16 5.54 13.60
C GLY A 87 -27.57 5.00 14.91
N ASP A 88 -27.72 5.73 16.03
CA ASP A 88 -27.26 5.31 17.35
C ASP A 88 -27.97 4.05 17.83
N THR A 89 -29.28 3.94 17.57
CA THR A 89 -30.07 2.73 17.87
C THR A 89 -29.52 1.50 17.13
N ILE A 90 -29.24 1.62 15.83
CA ILE A 90 -28.67 0.52 15.03
C ILE A 90 -27.25 0.18 15.51
N ARG A 91 -26.40 1.19 15.75
CA ARG A 91 -25.00 1.01 16.19
C ARG A 91 -24.84 0.26 17.52
N LYS A 92 -25.88 0.18 18.36
CA LYS A 92 -25.84 -0.67 19.58
C LYS A 92 -25.67 -2.16 19.27
N TYR A 93 -26.09 -2.60 18.08
CA TYR A 93 -26.28 -4.01 17.72
C TYR A 93 -25.39 -4.48 16.56
N ILE A 94 -24.52 -3.64 16.00
CA ILE A 94 -23.62 -4.03 14.90
C ILE A 94 -22.20 -3.49 15.10
N GLU A 95 -21.23 -4.14 14.45
CA GLU A 95 -19.82 -3.71 14.42
C GLU A 95 -19.48 -3.17 13.01
N GLY A 96 -19.99 -1.98 12.69
CA GLY A 96 -19.79 -1.38 11.36
C GLY A 96 -20.31 0.05 11.26
N GLU A 97 -20.04 0.69 10.12
CA GLU A 97 -20.55 2.03 9.83
C GLU A 97 -22.04 1.96 9.49
N VAL A 98 -22.82 2.89 10.07
CA VAL A 98 -24.26 3.05 9.80
C VAL A 98 -24.52 4.46 9.31
N HIS A 99 -25.07 4.56 8.12
CA HIS A 99 -25.66 5.79 7.60
C HIS A 99 -27.17 5.62 7.56
N VAL A 100 -27.91 6.62 8.04
CA VAL A 100 -29.36 6.68 7.96
C VAL A 100 -29.71 8.10 7.53
N ILE A 101 -30.72 8.24 6.67
CA ILE A 101 -31.33 9.54 6.36
C ILE A 101 -32.82 9.39 6.63
N SER A 102 -33.41 10.33 7.36
CA SER A 102 -34.81 10.23 7.74
C SER A 102 -35.52 11.58 7.64
N GLN A 103 -36.78 11.53 7.22
CA GLN A 103 -37.62 12.71 7.10
C GLN A 103 -39.08 12.35 7.40
N ILE A 104 -39.75 13.23 8.15
CA ILE A 104 -41.17 13.10 8.47
C ILE A 104 -41.96 13.97 7.51
N HIS A 105 -43.02 13.39 6.93
CA HIS A 105 -43.93 14.05 6.00
C HIS A 105 -45.34 14.06 6.57
N GLU A 106 -46.09 15.11 6.24
CA GLU A 106 -47.52 15.18 6.50
C GLU A 106 -48.26 15.20 5.15
N ILE A 107 -49.11 14.20 4.91
CA ILE A 107 -49.88 14.04 3.67
C ILE A 107 -51.30 13.64 4.04
N ASP A 108 -52.29 14.35 3.49
CA ASP A 108 -53.72 14.07 3.67
C ASP A 108 -54.14 13.89 5.14
N GLY A 109 -53.58 14.72 6.03
CA GLY A 109 -53.84 14.67 7.47
C GLY A 109 -53.22 13.48 8.20
N HIS A 110 -52.24 12.80 7.60
CA HIS A 110 -51.49 11.68 8.16
C HIS A 110 -49.99 11.98 8.21
N GLU A 111 -49.29 11.34 9.14
CA GLU A 111 -47.83 11.40 9.30
C GLU A 111 -47.18 10.15 8.71
N VAL A 112 -46.13 10.34 7.90
CA VAL A 112 -45.28 9.25 7.40
C VAL A 112 -43.81 9.57 7.68
N VAL A 113 -43.12 8.67 8.36
CA VAL A 113 -41.65 8.73 8.48
C VAL A 113 -41.03 7.93 7.36
N MET A 114 -40.28 8.60 6.49
CA MET A 114 -39.48 7.94 5.48
C MET A 114 -38.04 7.83 5.96
N ILE A 115 -37.54 6.60 6.04
CA ILE A 115 -36.19 6.27 6.50
C ILE A 115 -35.45 5.61 5.34
N TYR A 116 -34.39 6.24 4.85
CA TYR A 116 -33.47 5.69 3.86
C TYR A 116 -32.24 5.08 4.54
N LEU A 117 -31.91 3.87 4.12
CA LEU A 117 -30.79 3.08 4.60
C LEU A 117 -29.91 2.70 3.40
N PRO A 118 -28.82 3.44 3.13
CA PRO A 118 -27.88 3.09 2.08
C PRO A 118 -27.15 1.77 2.38
N HIS A 119 -26.68 1.11 1.31
CA HIS A 119 -25.74 0.01 1.46
C HIS A 119 -24.42 0.48 2.08
N HIS A 120 -23.74 -0.43 2.79
CA HIS A 120 -22.45 -0.14 3.41
C HIS A 120 -21.39 0.24 2.36
N ARG A 121 -20.57 1.25 2.67
CA ARG A 121 -19.64 1.86 1.71
C ARG A 121 -18.53 0.93 1.26
N ASP A 122 -18.12 0.00 2.11
CA ASP A 122 -17.11 -1.01 1.81
C ASP A 122 -17.64 -2.17 0.94
N GLY A 123 -18.94 -2.20 0.66
CA GLY A 123 -19.59 -3.23 -0.13
C GLY A 123 -19.71 -4.58 0.60
N LEU A 124 -19.53 -4.62 1.91
CA LEU A 124 -19.58 -5.84 2.71
C LEU A 124 -20.80 -5.85 3.64
N PRO A 125 -21.45 -7.01 3.85
CA PRO A 125 -22.53 -7.11 4.81
C PRO A 125 -21.98 -7.08 6.24
N VAL A 126 -22.69 -6.41 7.14
CA VAL A 126 -22.33 -6.31 8.55
C VAL A 126 -23.10 -7.36 9.37
N PRO A 127 -22.43 -8.15 10.23
CA PRO A 127 -23.07 -9.07 11.16
C PRO A 127 -23.70 -8.32 12.35
N MET A 128 -24.70 -8.94 12.96
CA MET A 128 -25.18 -8.51 14.28
C MET A 128 -24.08 -8.72 15.32
N GLY A 129 -23.71 -7.67 16.03
CA GLY A 129 -22.70 -7.69 17.09
C GLY A 129 -23.23 -8.10 18.46
N LYS A 130 -24.56 -8.23 18.64
CA LYS A 130 -25.17 -8.61 19.93
C LYS A 130 -26.47 -9.41 19.76
N LEU A 131 -26.83 -10.19 20.76
CA LEU A 131 -28.12 -10.86 20.87
C LEU A 131 -29.27 -9.85 21.03
N GLY A 132 -30.27 -9.93 20.13
CA GLY A 132 -31.52 -9.17 20.22
C GLY A 132 -32.66 -10.07 20.67
N GLN A 133 -33.15 -9.88 21.91
CA GLN A 133 -34.29 -10.62 22.44
C GLN A 133 -35.15 -9.76 23.37
N PHE A 134 -36.45 -10.08 23.45
CA PHE A 134 -37.39 -9.45 24.37
C PHE A 134 -38.34 -10.47 24.99
N GLN A 135 -38.95 -10.11 26.12
CA GLN A 135 -39.95 -10.95 26.78
C GLN A 135 -41.33 -10.68 26.21
N SER A 136 -42.01 -11.72 25.70
CA SER A 136 -43.39 -11.62 25.23
C SER A 136 -44.38 -11.42 26.39
N GLN A 137 -45.63 -11.04 26.07
CA GLN A 137 -46.71 -10.89 27.05
C GLN A 137 -46.95 -12.15 27.91
N ASN A 138 -46.63 -13.33 27.38
CA ASN A 138 -46.76 -14.61 28.08
C ASN A 138 -45.50 -14.99 28.89
N GLY A 139 -44.55 -14.06 29.07
CA GLY A 139 -43.31 -14.28 29.82
C GLY A 139 -42.23 -15.07 29.07
N LYS A 140 -42.51 -15.59 27.87
CA LYS A 140 -41.55 -16.33 27.03
C LYS A 140 -40.55 -15.38 26.37
N GLN A 141 -39.27 -15.73 26.42
CA GLN A 141 -38.21 -15.02 25.69
C GLN A 141 -38.35 -15.27 24.18
N VAL A 142 -38.34 -14.19 23.41
CA VAL A 142 -38.41 -14.19 21.95
C VAL A 142 -37.10 -13.62 21.41
N VAL A 143 -36.38 -14.43 20.65
CA VAL A 143 -35.13 -14.02 19.98
C VAL A 143 -35.46 -13.48 18.59
N VAL A 144 -34.99 -12.28 18.29
CA VAL A 144 -35.21 -11.58 17.01
C VAL A 144 -34.03 -11.84 16.05
N PHE A 145 -32.81 -11.83 16.59
CA PHE A 145 -31.54 -12.15 15.93
C PHE A 145 -30.46 -12.49 16.99
N ARG A 146 -29.39 -13.17 16.58
CA ARG A 146 -28.26 -13.57 17.41
C ARG A 146 -26.99 -12.82 17.02
N GLU A 147 -26.04 -12.76 17.94
CA GLU A 147 -24.68 -12.33 17.63
C GLU A 147 -24.07 -13.22 16.54
N GLY A 148 -23.42 -12.60 15.55
CA GLY A 148 -22.89 -13.24 14.36
C GLY A 148 -23.89 -13.46 13.22
N ASP A 149 -25.20 -13.24 13.43
CA ASP A 149 -26.17 -13.36 12.35
C ASP A 149 -25.89 -12.30 11.28
N VAL A 150 -25.68 -12.74 10.03
CA VAL A 150 -25.68 -11.86 8.87
C VAL A 150 -27.04 -11.98 8.21
N LEU A 151 -27.86 -10.94 8.35
CA LEU A 151 -29.21 -10.91 7.81
C LEU A 151 -29.24 -10.08 6.53
N VAL A 152 -30.03 -10.53 5.57
CA VAL A 152 -30.28 -9.84 4.31
C VAL A 152 -31.76 -9.85 3.98
N ARG A 153 -32.20 -8.84 3.24
CA ARG A 153 -33.57 -8.77 2.74
C ARG A 153 -33.73 -9.54 1.41
N GLU A 154 -34.75 -10.38 1.31
CA GLU A 154 -35.15 -11.13 0.12
C GLU A 154 -36.67 -11.01 -0.06
N GLY A 155 -37.12 -10.34 -1.13
CA GLY A 155 -38.50 -9.86 -1.21
C GLY A 155 -38.86 -9.01 0.01
N ALA A 156 -40.03 -9.25 0.61
CA ALA A 156 -40.47 -8.58 1.85
C ALA A 156 -40.01 -9.29 3.14
N LYS A 157 -39.02 -10.20 3.07
CA LYS A 157 -38.57 -10.99 4.23
C LYS A 157 -37.11 -10.77 4.56
N ASN A 158 -36.80 -10.71 5.85
CA ASN A 158 -35.43 -10.79 6.33
C ASN A 158 -35.04 -12.27 6.51
N THR A 159 -33.94 -12.67 5.89
CA THR A 159 -33.44 -14.04 5.90
C THR A 159 -31.95 -14.06 6.25
N PRO A 160 -31.45 -15.15 6.86
CA PRO A 160 -30.01 -15.33 7.00
C PRO A 160 -29.30 -15.34 5.64
N LEU A 161 -28.08 -14.80 5.61
CA LEU A 161 -27.22 -14.85 4.44
C LEU A 161 -26.99 -16.29 4.00
N ARG A 162 -27.20 -16.57 2.71
CA ARG A 162 -26.97 -17.87 2.07
C ARG A 162 -26.06 -17.69 0.87
N HIS A 163 -25.49 -18.79 0.40
CA HIS A 163 -24.57 -18.77 -0.73
C HIS A 163 -25.12 -18.06 -1.97
N ALA A 164 -26.41 -18.22 -2.26
CA ALA A 164 -27.09 -17.60 -3.40
C ALA A 164 -27.04 -16.05 -3.41
N HIS A 165 -26.81 -15.42 -2.26
CA HIS A 165 -26.81 -13.96 -2.16
C HIS A 165 -25.45 -13.34 -2.54
N TRP A 166 -24.37 -14.11 -2.56
CA TRP A 166 -23.00 -13.59 -2.74
C TRP A 166 -22.78 -12.87 -4.07
N ASN A 167 -23.30 -13.42 -5.18
CA ASN A 167 -23.12 -12.79 -6.50
C ASN A 167 -23.67 -11.37 -6.52
N ASP A 168 -24.86 -11.16 -5.95
CA ASP A 168 -25.48 -9.85 -5.88
C ASP A 168 -24.78 -8.93 -4.88
N LEU A 169 -24.33 -9.45 -3.73
CA LEU A 169 -23.60 -8.66 -2.73
C LEU A 169 -22.29 -8.14 -3.29
N LEU A 170 -21.52 -9.01 -3.94
CA LEU A 170 -20.22 -8.67 -4.50
C LEU A 170 -20.33 -7.85 -5.78
N SER A 171 -21.47 -7.86 -6.47
CA SER A 171 -21.65 -7.12 -7.73
C SER A 171 -21.31 -5.63 -7.63
N PHE A 172 -21.65 -4.98 -6.51
CA PHE A 172 -21.34 -3.57 -6.28
C PHE A 172 -19.85 -3.34 -6.09
N ARG A 173 -19.19 -4.17 -5.28
CA ARG A 173 -17.73 -4.12 -5.07
C ARG A 173 -16.97 -4.44 -6.36
N ASP A 174 -17.40 -5.46 -7.09
CA ASP A 174 -16.83 -5.84 -8.39
C ASP A 174 -16.99 -4.71 -9.41
N GLN A 175 -18.14 -4.01 -9.39
CA GLN A 175 -18.36 -2.84 -10.23
C GLN A 175 -17.45 -1.67 -9.86
N GLN A 176 -17.27 -1.39 -8.56
CA GLN A 176 -16.32 -0.37 -8.09
C GLN A 176 -14.88 -0.69 -8.53
N LEU A 177 -14.42 -1.93 -8.32
CA LEU A 177 -13.10 -2.38 -8.75
C LEU A 177 -12.92 -2.28 -10.27
N ARG A 178 -13.96 -2.63 -11.05
CA ARG A 178 -13.96 -2.47 -12.50
C ARG A 178 -13.88 -1.01 -12.91
N GLU A 179 -14.59 -0.11 -12.25
CA GLU A 179 -14.58 1.31 -12.58
C GLU A 179 -13.24 1.97 -12.22
N GLU A 180 -12.65 1.62 -11.07
CA GLU A 180 -11.29 2.03 -10.71
C GLU A 180 -10.25 1.53 -11.74
N THR A 181 -10.40 0.28 -12.20
CA THR A 181 -9.57 -0.27 -13.27
C THR A 181 -9.80 0.46 -14.60
N ARG A 182 -11.05 0.86 -14.87
CA ARG A 182 -11.45 1.56 -16.11
C ARG A 182 -10.87 2.96 -16.20
N ILE A 183 -10.80 3.69 -15.08
CA ILE A 183 -10.12 5.01 -15.01
C ILE A 183 -8.67 4.90 -15.48
N HIS A 184 -7.96 3.83 -15.08
CA HIS A 184 -6.59 3.59 -15.50
C HIS A 184 -6.47 3.28 -17.00
N VAL A 185 -7.40 2.47 -17.53
CA VAL A 185 -7.47 2.14 -18.96
C VAL A 185 -7.81 3.36 -19.81
N ASP A 186 -8.79 4.16 -19.40
CA ASP A 186 -9.20 5.38 -20.12
C ASP A 186 -8.09 6.44 -20.12
N SER A 187 -7.33 6.56 -19.03
CA SER A 187 -6.12 7.39 -18.97
C SER A 187 -5.05 6.91 -19.96
N LEU A 188 -4.81 5.59 -20.03
CA LEU A 188 -3.89 4.99 -21.00
C LEU A 188 -4.34 5.23 -22.45
N ILE A 189 -5.63 5.05 -22.74
CA ILE A 189 -6.21 5.30 -24.07
C ILE A 189 -6.12 6.79 -24.44
N ALA A 190 -6.44 7.69 -23.52
CA ALA A 190 -6.33 9.13 -23.75
C ALA A 190 -4.89 9.58 -24.01
N ASN A 191 -3.93 9.00 -23.29
CA ASN A 191 -2.51 9.25 -23.51
C ASN A 191 -2.03 8.69 -24.85
N LEU A 192 -2.47 7.48 -25.22
CA LEU A 192 -2.17 6.88 -26.54
C LEU A 192 -2.77 7.72 -27.68
N ALA A 193 -4.04 8.12 -27.57
CA ALA A 193 -4.70 8.98 -28.54
C ALA A 193 -4.03 10.36 -28.66
N THR A 194 -3.45 10.87 -27.57
CA THR A 194 -2.67 12.10 -27.59
C THR A 194 -1.31 11.89 -28.28
N ALA A 195 -0.63 10.78 -28.00
CA ALA A 195 0.62 10.42 -28.66
C ALA A 195 0.44 10.20 -30.17
N MET A 196 -0.67 9.55 -30.58
CA MET A 196 -1.03 9.36 -31.98
C MET A 196 -1.35 10.68 -32.71
N ARG A 197 -2.01 11.63 -32.03
CA ARG A 197 -2.32 12.95 -32.61
C ARG A 197 -1.11 13.88 -32.70
N ALA A 198 -0.10 13.68 -31.85
CA ALA A 198 1.12 14.47 -31.83
C ALA A 198 2.20 13.98 -32.81
N GLY A 199 2.07 12.77 -33.38
CA GLY A 199 3.09 12.14 -34.24
C GLY A 199 2.83 12.30 -35.74
N GLY A 200 3.78 12.94 -36.44
CA GLY A 200 4.10 12.61 -37.85
C GLY A 200 4.85 11.27 -37.93
N SER A 201 5.61 11.02 -39.01
CA SER A 201 6.25 9.73 -39.42
C SER A 201 7.15 8.96 -38.43
N LYS A 202 7.20 9.30 -37.14
CA LYS A 202 7.91 8.57 -36.08
C LYS A 202 6.99 7.54 -35.40
N PRO A 203 7.53 6.40 -34.94
CA PRO A 203 6.76 5.39 -34.23
C PRO A 203 6.13 5.96 -32.95
N VAL A 204 4.85 5.65 -32.75
CA VAL A 204 4.09 6.05 -31.56
C VAL A 204 4.54 5.17 -30.39
N LEU A 205 5.17 5.79 -29.39
CA LEU A 205 5.60 5.10 -28.17
C LEU A 205 4.43 4.92 -27.20
N ALA A 206 4.40 3.80 -26.51
CA ALA A 206 3.38 3.51 -25.50
C ALA A 206 3.43 4.56 -24.38
N PRO A 207 2.27 5.05 -23.89
CA PRO A 207 2.25 5.98 -22.76
C PRO A 207 2.69 5.28 -21.47
N LEU A 208 3.36 6.03 -20.59
CA LEU A 208 3.78 5.54 -19.28
C LEU A 208 2.74 5.91 -18.22
N SER A 209 2.30 4.93 -17.42
CA SER A 209 1.33 5.13 -16.35
C SER A 209 1.62 4.24 -15.14
N VAL A 210 1.28 4.72 -13.96
CA VAL A 210 1.47 3.98 -12.69
C VAL A 210 0.59 2.74 -12.62
N GLY A 211 -0.60 2.75 -13.25
CA GLY A 211 -1.52 1.60 -13.25
C GLY A 211 -1.23 0.52 -14.28
N MET A 212 -0.14 0.62 -15.05
CA MET A 212 0.27 -0.48 -15.94
C MET A 212 0.72 -1.68 -15.11
N ALA A 213 0.60 -2.90 -15.66
CA ALA A 213 1.33 -4.05 -15.11
C ALA A 213 2.85 -3.83 -15.24
N ASP A 214 3.65 -4.48 -14.39
CA ASP A 214 5.10 -4.23 -14.30
C ASP A 214 5.85 -4.64 -15.57
N ASP A 215 5.46 -5.78 -16.16
CA ASP A 215 5.97 -6.28 -17.43
C ASP A 215 5.67 -5.30 -18.58
N ALA A 216 4.42 -4.89 -18.74
CA ALA A 216 3.99 -3.94 -19.76
C ALA A 216 4.65 -2.56 -19.59
N PHE A 217 4.85 -2.14 -18.34
CA PHE A 217 5.54 -0.89 -18.04
C PHE A 217 7.03 -0.96 -18.40
N GLY A 218 7.72 -2.04 -18.03
CA GLY A 218 9.12 -2.27 -18.38
C GLY A 218 9.34 -2.23 -19.90
N GLU A 219 8.55 -2.97 -20.66
CA GLU A 219 8.60 -2.95 -22.14
C GLU A 219 8.38 -1.54 -22.72
N ALA A 220 7.44 -0.77 -22.15
CA ALA A 220 7.23 0.61 -22.56
C ALA A 220 8.45 1.49 -22.25
N VAL A 221 9.05 1.35 -21.05
CA VAL A 221 10.26 2.09 -20.66
C VAL A 221 11.41 1.77 -21.62
N VAL A 222 11.66 0.50 -21.92
CA VAL A 222 12.69 0.07 -22.88
C VAL A 222 12.50 0.76 -24.22
N SER A 223 11.27 0.76 -24.75
CA SER A 223 10.96 1.45 -26.01
C SER A 223 11.26 2.95 -25.98
N HIS A 224 10.99 3.63 -24.85
CA HIS A 224 11.35 5.03 -24.67
C HIS A 224 12.87 5.25 -24.59
N LEU A 225 13.60 4.38 -23.88
CA LEU A 225 15.05 4.45 -23.75
C LEU A 225 15.75 4.27 -25.11
N GLU A 226 15.32 3.29 -25.91
CA GLU A 226 15.84 3.03 -27.26
C GLU A 226 15.56 4.19 -28.23
N SER A 227 14.40 4.83 -28.10
CA SER A 227 14.02 5.98 -28.93
C SER A 227 14.69 7.30 -28.53
N ALA A 228 15.46 7.31 -27.43
CA ALA A 228 16.03 8.49 -26.79
C ALA A 228 14.99 9.59 -26.47
N ASN A 229 13.75 9.20 -26.14
CA ASN A 229 12.68 10.12 -25.79
C ASN A 229 12.65 10.43 -24.28
N ASP A 230 13.69 11.11 -23.82
CA ASP A 230 13.94 11.34 -22.40
C ASP A 230 12.90 12.25 -21.72
N LEU A 231 12.22 13.11 -22.51
CA LEU A 231 11.24 14.05 -21.98
C LEU A 231 10.07 13.32 -21.31
N GLN A 232 9.58 12.24 -21.91
CA GLN A 232 8.45 11.48 -21.36
C GLN A 232 8.85 10.70 -20.11
N LEU A 233 10.04 10.10 -20.09
CA LEU A 233 10.59 9.44 -18.92
C LEU A 233 10.72 10.41 -17.74
N ARG A 234 11.28 11.61 -17.97
CA ARG A 234 11.43 12.65 -16.94
C ARG A 234 10.09 13.19 -16.43
N LYS A 235 9.12 13.36 -17.33
CA LYS A 235 7.76 13.76 -16.98
C LYS A 235 7.08 12.70 -16.11
N PHE A 236 7.18 11.43 -16.51
CA PHE A 236 6.65 10.31 -15.75
C PHE A 236 7.25 10.24 -14.35
N LEU A 237 8.58 10.32 -14.21
CA LEU A 237 9.26 10.30 -12.91
C LEU A 237 8.74 11.40 -11.97
N THR A 238 8.52 12.60 -12.48
CA THR A 238 7.98 13.73 -11.71
C THR A 238 6.55 13.43 -11.22
N GLN A 239 5.71 12.84 -12.08
CA GLN A 239 4.33 12.48 -11.74
C GLN A 239 4.28 11.33 -10.73
N ALA A 240 5.04 10.26 -10.96
CA ALA A 240 5.11 9.12 -10.05
C ALA A 240 5.65 9.52 -8.67
N ALA A 241 6.68 10.38 -8.61
CA ALA A 241 7.22 10.86 -7.33
C ALA A 241 6.19 11.63 -6.50
N ALA A 242 5.27 12.36 -7.14
CA ALA A 242 4.18 13.07 -6.45
C ALA A 242 3.15 12.12 -5.83
N LEU A 243 3.03 10.89 -6.35
CA LEU A 243 2.09 9.88 -5.86
C LEU A 243 2.66 9.04 -4.70
N VAL A 244 3.95 9.19 -4.35
CA VAL A 244 4.57 8.43 -3.24
C VAL A 244 3.95 8.77 -1.88
N SER A 245 3.43 9.98 -1.70
CA SER A 245 2.70 10.37 -0.49
C SER A 245 1.22 9.93 -0.50
N ASN A 246 0.73 9.33 -1.59
CA ASN A 246 -0.64 8.83 -1.68
C ASN A 246 -0.73 7.43 -1.03
N PRO A 247 -1.53 7.22 0.04
CA PRO A 247 -1.61 5.94 0.73
C PRO A 247 -2.09 4.78 -0.16
N VAL A 248 -2.83 5.05 -1.23
CA VAL A 248 -3.33 4.03 -2.15
C VAL A 248 -2.29 3.71 -3.23
N GLU A 249 -1.69 4.73 -3.83
CA GLU A 249 -0.87 4.58 -5.04
C GLU A 249 0.64 4.48 -4.78
N HIS A 250 1.12 4.77 -3.55
CA HIS A 250 2.56 4.86 -3.26
C HIS A 250 3.36 3.63 -3.69
N ARG A 251 2.87 2.41 -3.43
CA ARG A 251 3.58 1.17 -3.80
C ARG A 251 3.75 1.01 -5.30
N ALA A 252 2.69 1.29 -6.07
CA ALA A 252 2.72 1.21 -7.52
C ALA A 252 3.66 2.29 -8.09
N ALA A 253 3.58 3.52 -7.59
CA ALA A 253 4.45 4.61 -8.00
C ALA A 253 5.94 4.29 -7.72
N LEU A 254 6.25 3.81 -6.52
CA LEU A 254 7.61 3.39 -6.16
C LEU A 254 8.11 2.21 -7.01
N ALA A 255 7.24 1.24 -7.32
CA ALA A 255 7.59 0.14 -8.23
C ALA A 255 7.99 0.69 -9.60
N LYS A 256 7.18 1.59 -10.20
CA LYS A 256 7.48 2.14 -11.53
C LYS A 256 8.74 3.00 -11.56
N ILE A 257 9.00 3.80 -10.53
CA ILE A 257 10.26 4.56 -10.44
C ILE A 257 11.46 3.61 -10.37
N THR A 258 11.33 2.51 -9.62
CA THR A 258 12.40 1.50 -9.46
C THR A 258 12.65 0.74 -10.75
N ILE A 259 11.60 0.30 -11.45
CA ILE A 259 11.70 -0.36 -12.77
C ILE A 259 12.39 0.56 -13.77
N LEU A 260 11.93 1.82 -13.86
CA LEU A 260 12.54 2.80 -14.77
C LEU A 260 14.01 3.04 -14.44
N ALA A 261 14.37 3.14 -13.15
CA ALA A 261 15.76 3.25 -12.74
C ALA A 261 16.58 2.01 -13.14
N ALA A 262 16.05 0.82 -12.91
CA ALA A 262 16.72 -0.44 -13.22
C ALA A 262 16.97 -0.60 -14.73
N ASP A 263 15.97 -0.33 -15.57
CA ASP A 263 16.12 -0.35 -17.02
C ASP A 263 17.08 0.73 -17.50
N ALA A 264 16.98 1.97 -16.98
CA ALA A 264 17.91 3.03 -17.34
C ALA A 264 19.36 2.68 -16.98
N MET A 265 19.60 2.01 -15.85
CA MET A 265 20.91 1.48 -15.49
C MET A 265 21.38 0.39 -16.46
N TYR A 266 20.51 -0.57 -16.79
CA TYR A 266 20.85 -1.68 -17.68
C TYR A 266 21.17 -1.23 -19.11
N PHE A 267 20.48 -0.21 -19.61
CA PHE A 267 20.73 0.40 -20.92
C PHE A 267 21.79 1.53 -20.89
N GLU A 268 22.54 1.67 -19.78
CA GLU A 268 23.61 2.66 -19.61
C GLU A 268 23.17 4.12 -19.87
N ARG A 269 21.91 4.43 -19.50
CA ARG A 269 21.31 5.76 -19.57
C ARG A 269 21.45 6.49 -18.23
N ASP A 270 22.70 6.82 -17.87
CA ASP A 270 23.10 7.39 -16.58
C ASP A 270 22.29 8.63 -16.17
N ASP A 271 21.95 9.49 -17.14
CA ASP A 271 21.22 10.74 -16.90
C ASP A 271 19.77 10.50 -16.44
N ILE A 272 19.16 9.42 -16.92
CA ILE A 272 17.81 8.98 -16.55
C ILE A 272 17.85 8.17 -15.25
N ALA A 273 18.80 7.26 -15.12
CA ALA A 273 19.02 6.49 -13.88
C ALA A 273 19.23 7.43 -12.68
N GLY A 274 20.11 8.43 -12.83
CA GLY A 274 20.35 9.46 -11.81
C GLY A 274 19.07 10.23 -11.47
N LYS A 275 18.27 10.63 -12.48
CA LYS A 275 17.01 11.34 -12.25
C LYS A 275 15.97 10.49 -11.52
N ALA A 276 15.93 9.18 -11.78
CA ALA A 276 15.03 8.26 -11.10
C ALA A 276 15.42 8.07 -9.63
N VAL A 277 16.71 7.93 -9.34
CA VAL A 277 17.24 7.90 -7.96
C VAL A 277 16.98 9.23 -7.23
N ASP A 278 17.15 10.36 -7.90
CA ASP A 278 16.78 11.68 -7.35
C ASP A 278 15.29 11.75 -7.01
N SER A 279 14.44 11.17 -7.85
CA SER A 279 12.99 11.14 -7.60
C SER A 279 12.63 10.31 -6.37
N LEU A 280 13.33 9.20 -6.11
CA LEU A 280 13.20 8.43 -4.86
C LEU A 280 13.68 9.24 -3.64
N PHE A 281 14.80 9.95 -3.76
CA PHE A 281 15.33 10.79 -2.69
C PHE A 281 14.43 11.99 -2.38
N ASP A 282 13.94 12.68 -3.40
CA ASP A 282 13.01 13.80 -3.27
C ASP A 282 11.69 13.36 -2.62
N ALA A 283 11.17 12.19 -3.01
CA ALA A 283 10.00 11.61 -2.37
C ALA A 283 10.29 11.28 -0.90
N TYR A 284 11.42 10.63 -0.62
CA TYR A 284 11.87 10.32 0.75
C TYR A 284 11.92 11.56 1.64
N ALA A 285 12.48 12.66 1.13
CA ALA A 285 12.65 13.90 1.86
C ALA A 285 11.35 14.68 2.10
N LYS A 286 10.32 14.46 1.27
CA LYS A 286 9.00 15.10 1.43
C LYS A 286 8.10 14.40 2.46
N LEU A 287 8.41 13.15 2.81
CA LEU A 287 7.60 12.38 3.76
C LEU A 287 7.63 13.01 5.17
N ALA A 288 6.48 13.03 5.83
CA ALA A 288 6.30 13.48 7.20
C ALA A 288 7.03 12.57 8.20
N GLN A 289 7.26 13.06 9.42
CA GLN A 289 8.02 12.34 10.46
C GLN A 289 7.44 10.97 10.86
N GLY A 290 6.13 10.76 10.68
CA GLY A 290 5.43 9.49 11.00
C GLY A 290 5.47 8.43 9.91
N GLU A 291 6.01 8.71 8.72
CA GLU A 291 5.93 7.82 7.56
C GLU A 291 7.14 6.86 7.45
N ALA A 292 7.54 6.28 8.58
CA ALA A 292 8.70 5.38 8.65
C ALA A 292 8.57 4.15 7.73
N ALA A 293 7.35 3.64 7.56
CA ALA A 293 7.08 2.49 6.68
C ALA A 293 7.32 2.84 5.19
N VAL A 294 6.83 3.99 4.72
CA VAL A 294 7.04 4.45 3.34
C VAL A 294 8.53 4.74 3.09
N ARG A 295 9.22 5.34 4.07
CA ARG A 295 10.68 5.53 4.02
C ARG A 295 11.43 4.21 3.91
N LEU A 296 11.04 3.19 4.68
CA LEU A 296 11.63 1.85 4.61
C LEU A 296 11.40 1.21 3.23
N ASP A 297 10.21 1.39 2.66
CA ASP A 297 9.85 0.91 1.32
C ASP A 297 10.73 1.52 0.22
N ILE A 298 11.08 2.81 0.36
CA ILE A 298 12.04 3.49 -0.52
C ILE A 298 13.44 2.90 -0.32
N ILE A 299 13.93 2.77 0.92
CA ILE A 299 15.28 2.22 1.16
C ILE A 299 15.39 0.77 0.69
N THR A 300 14.32 -0.01 0.76
CA THR A 300 14.30 -1.39 0.22
C THR A 300 14.54 -1.38 -1.29
N ARG A 301 13.95 -0.43 -2.03
CA ARG A 301 14.19 -0.22 -3.47
C ARG A 301 15.57 0.35 -3.76
N VAL A 302 16.12 1.16 -2.86
CA VAL A 302 17.53 1.58 -2.93
C VAL A 302 18.47 0.38 -2.84
N TYR A 303 18.18 -0.62 -1.99
CA TYR A 303 18.95 -1.88 -1.97
C TYR A 303 18.81 -2.67 -3.27
N VAL A 304 17.61 -2.70 -3.88
CA VAL A 304 17.41 -3.31 -5.20
C VAL A 304 18.32 -2.66 -6.23
N LEU A 305 18.27 -1.33 -6.38
CA LEU A 305 19.10 -0.59 -7.34
C LEU A 305 20.59 -0.68 -7.03
N GLY A 306 20.97 -0.62 -5.75
CA GLY A 306 22.36 -0.77 -5.32
C GLY A 306 22.92 -2.14 -5.67
N SER A 307 22.15 -3.21 -5.44
CA SER A 307 22.55 -4.57 -5.83
C SER A 307 22.67 -4.72 -7.34
N LEU A 308 21.79 -4.08 -8.12
CA LEU A 308 21.87 -4.06 -9.58
C LEU A 308 23.14 -3.33 -10.03
N ALA A 309 23.45 -2.17 -9.45
CA ALA A 309 24.68 -1.43 -9.75
C ALA A 309 25.93 -2.29 -9.50
N VAL A 310 25.94 -3.10 -8.44
CA VAL A 310 27.03 -4.06 -8.18
C VAL A 310 27.14 -5.11 -9.28
N ARG A 311 26.03 -5.70 -9.73
CA ARG A 311 26.03 -6.71 -10.80
C ARG A 311 26.45 -6.12 -12.15
N LEU A 312 26.03 -4.89 -12.44
CA LEU A 312 26.42 -4.13 -13.63
C LEU A 312 27.80 -3.45 -13.52
N ARG A 313 28.46 -3.55 -12.37
CA ARG A 313 29.75 -2.89 -12.09
C ARG A 313 29.73 -1.36 -12.27
N GLN A 314 28.59 -0.73 -11.99
CA GLN A 314 28.39 0.71 -12.07
C GLN A 314 28.79 1.39 -10.76
N TRP A 315 30.09 1.41 -10.49
CA TRP A 315 30.66 1.82 -9.20
C TRP A 315 30.37 3.27 -8.80
N THR A 316 30.35 4.20 -9.78
CA THR A 316 29.95 5.59 -9.56
C THR A 316 28.50 5.70 -9.09
N VAL A 317 27.60 4.84 -9.58
CA VAL A 317 26.20 4.79 -9.14
C VAL A 317 26.12 4.30 -7.70
N VAL A 318 26.92 3.29 -7.31
CA VAL A 318 27.00 2.80 -5.91
C VAL A 318 27.36 3.94 -4.96
N HIS A 319 28.39 4.73 -5.28
CA HIS A 319 28.79 5.91 -4.49
C HIS A 319 27.66 6.95 -4.37
N ASN A 320 27.11 7.38 -5.51
CA ASN A 320 26.10 8.45 -5.57
C ASN A 320 24.74 8.06 -4.96
N LEU A 321 24.43 6.75 -4.95
CA LEU A 321 23.24 6.22 -4.31
C LEU A 321 23.35 6.25 -2.79
N VAL A 322 24.55 6.04 -2.26
CA VAL A 322 24.83 5.90 -0.82
C VAL A 322 24.96 7.24 -0.11
N LEU A 323 25.81 8.15 -0.62
CA LEU A 323 26.16 9.41 0.04
C LEU A 323 25.14 10.51 -0.25
N ARG A 324 23.95 10.34 0.31
CA ARG A 324 22.90 11.36 0.31
C ARG A 324 22.58 11.77 1.75
N PRO A 325 23.14 12.89 2.24
CA PRO A 325 22.91 13.35 3.59
C PRO A 325 21.44 13.64 3.87
N TYR A 326 20.97 13.25 5.05
CA TYR A 326 19.59 13.51 5.46
C TYR A 326 19.45 13.64 6.99
N PRO A 327 18.67 14.59 7.53
CA PRO A 327 17.88 15.62 6.84
C PRO A 327 18.73 16.60 6.02
N THR A 328 18.15 17.19 4.96
CA THR A 328 18.89 18.06 4.02
C THR A 328 19.20 19.45 4.58
N ASN A 329 18.44 19.92 5.57
CA ASN A 329 18.62 21.23 6.22
C ASN A 329 18.20 21.16 7.71
N GLY A 330 18.86 21.97 8.56
CA GLY A 330 18.42 22.27 9.94
C GLY A 330 19.46 21.99 11.03
N ASP A 331 19.19 22.43 12.26
CA ASP A 331 20.00 22.19 13.47
C ASP A 331 19.92 20.73 14.01
N ALA A 332 19.36 19.82 13.21
CA ALA A 332 19.10 18.44 13.59
C ALA A 332 20.32 17.53 13.33
N TYR A 333 20.30 16.32 13.92
CA TYR A 333 21.29 15.29 13.65
C TYR A 333 21.22 14.84 12.18
N ILE A 334 22.20 15.25 11.38
CA ILE A 334 22.31 14.88 9.95
C ILE A 334 23.06 13.55 9.84
N TYR A 335 22.46 12.59 9.15
CA TYR A 335 23.08 11.33 8.75
C TYR A 335 23.83 11.53 7.43
N SER A 336 25.01 10.92 7.30
CA SER A 336 25.77 10.90 6.03
C SER A 336 25.04 10.17 4.90
N SER A 337 24.17 9.22 5.26
CA SER A 337 23.39 8.45 4.29
C SER A 337 21.93 8.35 4.72
N TRP A 338 21.03 8.66 3.79
CA TRP A 338 19.60 8.40 3.88
C TRP A 338 19.24 6.93 4.11
N ILE A 339 20.09 5.99 3.66
CA ILE A 339 19.94 4.56 3.94
C ILE A 339 20.00 4.35 5.46
N ARG A 340 21.04 4.88 6.12
CA ARG A 340 21.19 4.77 7.57
C ARG A 340 20.05 5.45 8.31
N HIS A 341 19.67 6.65 7.88
CA HIS A 341 18.53 7.36 8.48
C HIS A 341 17.25 6.51 8.38
N GLY A 342 16.98 5.92 7.21
CA GLY A 342 15.81 5.07 6.99
C GLY A 342 15.83 3.80 7.83
N GLN A 343 16.99 3.13 7.93
CA GLN A 343 17.18 1.97 8.81
C GLN A 343 16.91 2.29 10.28
N VAL A 344 17.45 3.40 10.78
CA VAL A 344 17.23 3.86 12.16
C VAL A 344 15.77 4.24 12.39
N GLY A 345 15.15 4.93 11.45
CA GLY A 345 13.73 5.28 11.50
C GLY A 345 12.83 4.04 11.55
N ALA A 346 13.10 3.04 10.71
CA ALA A 346 12.38 1.78 10.69
C ALA A 346 12.54 0.99 12.00
N SER A 347 13.76 0.93 12.55
CA SER A 347 14.01 0.28 13.84
C SER A 347 13.29 0.99 14.99
N ARG A 348 13.26 2.34 15.02
CA ARG A 348 12.54 3.11 16.04
C ARG A 348 11.03 2.98 15.94
N ALA A 349 10.51 2.65 14.77
CA ALA A 349 9.09 2.42 14.52
C ALA A 349 8.69 0.94 14.65
N ASP A 350 9.58 0.07 15.17
CA ASP A 350 9.35 -1.36 15.36
C ASP A 350 8.91 -2.10 14.08
N LEU A 351 9.38 -1.64 12.91
CA LEU A 351 9.04 -2.25 11.62
C LEU A 351 9.84 -3.52 11.32
N PHE A 352 10.95 -3.73 12.04
CA PHE A 352 11.68 -4.98 12.05
C PHE A 352 11.28 -5.81 13.28
N PRO A 353 11.17 -7.14 13.16
CA PRO A 353 11.01 -8.00 14.33
C PRO A 353 12.12 -7.72 15.36
N LYS A 354 11.77 -7.75 16.65
CA LYS A 354 12.74 -7.59 17.74
C LYS A 354 13.91 -8.55 17.54
N ASP A 355 15.13 -8.03 17.74
CA ASP A 355 16.40 -8.75 17.57
C ASP A 355 16.77 -9.15 16.12
N ARG A 356 16.14 -8.57 15.09
CA ARG A 356 16.42 -8.87 13.66
C ARG A 356 16.55 -7.63 12.76
N GLY A 357 17.55 -6.79 13.03
CA GLY A 357 17.81 -5.55 12.26
C GLY A 357 18.24 -5.75 10.79
N GLY A 358 18.60 -6.97 10.37
CA GLY A 358 19.11 -7.28 9.02
C GLY A 358 18.06 -7.62 7.95
N MET A 359 16.76 -7.51 8.24
CA MET A 359 15.69 -8.03 7.37
C MET A 359 15.46 -7.25 6.06
N MET A 360 16.08 -6.08 5.89
CA MET A 360 15.97 -5.28 4.67
C MET A 360 16.56 -5.98 3.44
N ILE A 361 17.67 -6.70 3.60
CA ILE A 361 18.27 -7.51 2.52
C ILE A 361 17.27 -8.56 2.04
N SER A 362 16.60 -9.25 2.98
CA SER A 362 15.58 -10.25 2.66
C SER A 362 14.35 -9.62 2.00
N ALA A 363 13.88 -8.46 2.49
CA ALA A 363 12.76 -7.74 1.89
C ALA A 363 13.06 -7.29 0.45
N ALA A 364 14.26 -6.77 0.20
CA ALA A 364 14.70 -6.38 -1.13
C ALA A 364 14.79 -7.59 -2.07
N ARG A 365 15.29 -8.74 -1.58
CA ARG A 365 15.34 -9.99 -2.34
C ARG A 365 13.94 -10.47 -2.74
N VAL A 366 12.98 -10.48 -1.82
CA VAL A 366 11.58 -10.83 -2.12
C VAL A 366 11.01 -9.90 -3.19
N LEU A 367 11.17 -8.59 -3.00
CA LEU A 367 10.68 -7.57 -3.93
C LEU A 367 11.20 -7.80 -5.37
N MET A 368 12.51 -7.97 -5.55
CA MET A 368 13.06 -8.24 -6.89
C MET A 368 12.73 -9.66 -7.41
N SER A 369 12.30 -10.60 -6.56
CA SER A 369 11.81 -11.91 -7.02
C SER A 369 10.46 -11.78 -7.70
N GLU A 370 9.54 -11.10 -7.00
CA GLU A 370 8.14 -10.90 -7.41
C GLU A 370 8.02 -9.96 -8.62
N HIS A 371 8.97 -9.03 -8.76
CA HIS A 371 8.97 -8.01 -9.79
C HIS A 371 10.17 -8.15 -10.73
N GLN A 372 10.05 -9.01 -11.75
CA GLN A 372 11.12 -9.27 -12.74
C GLN A 372 11.67 -7.98 -13.36
N ALA A 373 10.80 -7.01 -13.68
CA ALA A 373 11.18 -5.74 -14.29
C ALA A 373 12.14 -4.89 -13.43
N MET A 374 12.36 -5.21 -12.15
CA MET A 374 13.37 -4.55 -11.31
C MET A 374 14.77 -5.16 -11.44
N ARG A 375 14.92 -6.26 -12.18
CA ARG A 375 16.19 -6.97 -12.42
C ARG A 375 16.35 -7.35 -13.90
N PRO A 376 16.44 -6.36 -14.79
CA PRO A 376 16.54 -6.59 -16.24
C PRO A 376 17.76 -7.43 -16.64
N ASP A 377 18.77 -7.55 -15.77
CA ASP A 377 19.99 -8.32 -15.98
C ASP A 377 19.84 -9.83 -15.69
N ILE A 378 18.79 -10.26 -14.98
CA ILE A 378 18.59 -11.65 -14.56
C ILE A 378 17.20 -12.15 -14.96
N PRO A 379 17.09 -13.17 -15.83
CA PRO A 379 15.81 -13.76 -16.20
C PRO A 379 15.22 -14.60 -15.06
N ASP A 380 13.89 -14.77 -15.05
CA ASP A 380 13.17 -15.55 -14.03
C ASP A 380 13.68 -16.98 -13.87
N SER A 381 14.06 -17.62 -14.97
CA SER A 381 14.60 -18.99 -14.97
C SER A 381 15.92 -19.13 -14.20
N ALA A 382 16.63 -18.02 -13.96
CA ALA A 382 17.90 -17.99 -13.23
C ALA A 382 17.74 -17.65 -11.75
N VAL A 383 16.52 -17.37 -11.28
CA VAL A 383 16.23 -17.04 -9.88
C VAL A 383 15.92 -18.33 -9.11
N PRO A 384 16.71 -18.69 -8.08
CA PRO A 384 16.41 -19.84 -7.23
C PRO A 384 15.10 -19.67 -6.47
N ASP A 385 14.41 -20.78 -6.19
CA ASP A 385 13.25 -20.79 -5.30
C ASP A 385 13.66 -20.30 -3.90
N SER A 386 12.78 -19.50 -3.29
CA SER A 386 12.90 -19.01 -1.92
C SER A 386 13.17 -20.11 -0.87
N SER A 387 12.72 -21.33 -1.14
CA SER A 387 12.92 -22.49 -0.26
C SER A 387 14.28 -23.18 -0.42
N ASP A 388 15.04 -22.87 -1.47
CA ASP A 388 16.35 -23.46 -1.78
C ASP A 388 17.36 -22.36 -2.16
N LEU A 389 17.61 -21.44 -1.22
CA LEU A 389 18.58 -20.36 -1.38
C LEU A 389 20.01 -20.91 -1.43
N THR A 390 20.41 -21.38 -2.60
CA THR A 390 21.75 -21.89 -2.85
C THR A 390 22.81 -20.79 -2.63
N HIS A 391 24.07 -21.22 -2.52
CA HIS A 391 25.22 -20.32 -2.39
C HIS A 391 25.41 -19.40 -3.62
N ASN A 392 24.80 -19.74 -4.76
CA ASN A 392 24.94 -19.02 -6.04
C ASN A 392 23.78 -18.07 -6.36
N ASP A 393 22.91 -17.77 -5.41
CA ASP A 393 21.85 -16.76 -5.60
C ASP A 393 22.47 -15.37 -5.86
N ALA A 394 22.52 -14.98 -7.14
CA ALA A 394 23.12 -13.73 -7.58
C ALA A 394 22.42 -12.49 -7.02
N LEU A 395 21.10 -12.54 -6.86
CA LEU A 395 20.29 -11.46 -6.32
C LEU A 395 20.62 -11.25 -4.84
N PHE A 396 20.62 -12.34 -4.06
CA PHE A 396 20.92 -12.27 -2.64
C PHE A 396 22.39 -11.94 -2.34
N ASN A 397 23.32 -12.49 -3.14
CA ASN A 397 24.74 -12.20 -3.01
C ASN A 397 25.05 -10.73 -3.31
N SER A 398 24.51 -10.17 -4.40
CA SER A 398 24.74 -8.77 -4.75
C SER A 398 24.12 -7.78 -3.76
N LEU A 399 23.01 -8.14 -3.10
CA LEU A 399 22.48 -7.35 -1.97
C LEU A 399 23.44 -7.34 -0.77
N CYS A 400 24.03 -8.48 -0.43
CA CYS A 400 25.03 -8.55 0.65
C CYS A 400 26.30 -7.76 0.30
N GLN A 401 26.72 -7.79 -0.96
CA GLN A 401 27.87 -7.03 -1.45
C GLN A 401 27.59 -5.52 -1.40
N PHE A 402 26.44 -5.09 -1.92
CA PHE A 402 26.04 -3.69 -1.88
C PHE A 402 25.99 -3.16 -0.43
N ASP A 403 25.46 -3.93 0.52
CA ASP A 403 25.42 -3.55 1.92
C ASP A 403 26.81 -3.24 2.51
N ILE A 404 27.82 -4.08 2.19
CA ILE A 404 29.20 -3.83 2.61
C ILE A 404 29.80 -2.62 1.90
N LEU A 405 29.60 -2.47 0.59
CA LEU A 405 30.10 -1.31 -0.15
C LEU A 405 29.49 0.00 0.38
N TYR A 406 28.18 0.01 0.67
CA TYR A 406 27.50 1.09 1.37
C TYR A 406 28.20 1.44 2.68
N CYS A 407 28.51 0.44 3.50
CA CYS A 407 29.18 0.67 4.77
C CYS A 407 30.57 1.27 4.60
N LEU A 408 31.36 0.75 3.66
CA LEU A 408 32.70 1.25 3.36
C LEU A 408 32.65 2.70 2.89
N ILE A 409 31.76 3.04 1.96
CA ILE A 409 31.62 4.40 1.41
C ILE A 409 31.26 5.40 2.51
N VAL A 410 30.27 5.08 3.37
CA VAL A 410 29.87 5.97 4.46
C VAL A 410 30.98 6.18 5.49
N VAL A 411 31.75 5.13 5.83
CA VAL A 411 32.84 5.23 6.80
C VAL A 411 34.05 5.99 6.23
N ALA A 412 34.32 5.82 4.94
CA ALA A 412 35.43 6.49 4.27
C ALA A 412 35.15 7.98 4.02
N GLU A 413 33.95 8.29 3.52
CA GLU A 413 33.66 9.60 2.89
C GLU A 413 32.42 10.32 3.46
N GLY A 414 31.71 9.71 4.40
CA GLY A 414 30.59 10.36 5.07
C GLY A 414 31.01 11.63 5.82
N GLN A 415 30.37 12.76 5.50
CA GLN A 415 30.70 14.07 6.07
C GLN A 415 29.92 14.43 7.35
N HIS A 416 28.92 13.62 7.70
CA HIS A 416 28.01 13.85 8.82
C HIS A 416 27.96 12.64 9.76
N HIS A 417 26.96 12.62 10.63
CA HIS A 417 26.83 11.60 11.66
C HIS A 417 26.18 10.32 11.13
N GLY A 418 25.89 9.39 12.04
CA GLY A 418 25.22 8.13 11.71
C GLY A 418 26.11 7.22 10.88
N SER A 419 27.05 6.54 11.55
CA SER A 419 27.84 5.46 10.95
C SER A 419 26.93 4.44 10.28
N ALA A 420 27.42 3.80 9.22
CA ALA A 420 26.73 2.71 8.57
C ALA A 420 26.60 1.48 9.48
N TYR A 421 25.69 0.58 9.12
CA TYR A 421 25.44 -0.67 9.84
C TYR A 421 25.47 -1.84 8.85
N PRO A 422 26.39 -2.81 9.01
CA PRO A 422 26.55 -3.92 8.08
C PRO A 422 25.46 -4.96 8.32
N ALA A 423 24.28 -4.78 7.72
CA ALA A 423 23.16 -5.71 7.82
C ALA A 423 23.50 -7.10 7.25
N ALA A 424 24.46 -7.18 6.31
CA ALA A 424 24.96 -8.43 5.76
C ALA A 424 25.67 -9.31 6.80
N SER A 425 26.04 -8.78 7.97
CA SER A 425 26.61 -9.57 9.08
C SER A 425 25.69 -10.67 9.59
N ALA A 426 24.37 -10.54 9.41
CA ALA A 426 23.39 -11.58 9.72
C ALA A 426 23.42 -12.76 8.72
N MET A 427 24.15 -12.62 7.61
CA MET A 427 24.22 -13.59 6.52
C MET A 427 25.58 -14.30 6.49
N ASN A 428 25.69 -15.35 5.67
CA ASN A 428 26.95 -16.04 5.46
C ASN A 428 27.99 -15.09 4.82
N GLN A 429 29.14 -14.93 5.48
CA GLN A 429 30.24 -14.05 5.06
C GLN A 429 30.59 -14.18 3.57
N LYS A 430 30.60 -15.41 3.02
CA LYS A 430 30.98 -15.68 1.63
C LYS A 430 30.14 -14.92 0.60
N ARG A 431 28.91 -14.54 0.96
CA ARG A 431 28.04 -13.74 0.07
C ARG A 431 28.54 -12.31 -0.08
N ALA A 432 29.17 -11.77 0.97
CA ALA A 432 29.64 -10.39 1.07
C ALA A 432 31.15 -10.24 0.75
N ASP A 433 31.96 -11.29 0.90
CA ASP A 433 33.40 -11.32 0.59
C ASP A 433 33.79 -10.64 -0.73
N PRO A 434 33.05 -10.83 -1.85
CA PRO A 434 33.40 -10.20 -3.13
C PRO A 434 33.42 -8.66 -3.08
N ALA A 435 32.67 -8.02 -2.16
CA ALA A 435 32.72 -6.57 -1.95
C ALA A 435 34.09 -6.10 -1.44
N PHE A 436 34.70 -6.84 -0.51
CA PHE A 436 36.05 -6.55 -0.06
C PHE A 436 37.08 -6.86 -1.14
N GLU A 437 36.88 -7.94 -1.91
CA GLU A 437 37.79 -8.31 -3.00
C GLU A 437 37.82 -7.26 -4.12
N VAL A 438 36.67 -6.72 -4.54
CA VAL A 438 36.63 -5.70 -5.60
C VAL A 438 37.35 -4.43 -5.16
N VAL A 439 37.11 -3.96 -3.92
CA VAL A 439 37.80 -2.77 -3.37
C VAL A 439 39.32 -2.98 -3.31
N ALA A 440 39.77 -4.18 -2.96
CA ALA A 440 41.19 -4.49 -2.87
C ALA A 440 41.88 -4.64 -4.24
N SER A 441 41.19 -5.26 -5.21
CA SER A 441 41.83 -5.75 -6.44
C SER A 441 41.55 -4.92 -7.69
N ASP A 442 40.56 -4.04 -7.69
CA ASP A 442 40.17 -3.22 -8.83
C ASP A 442 40.42 -1.73 -8.53
N PRO A 443 41.51 -1.13 -9.05
CA PRO A 443 41.82 0.28 -8.83
C PRO A 443 40.77 1.24 -9.40
N ASP A 444 40.14 0.90 -10.53
CA ASP A 444 39.16 1.77 -11.18
C ASP A 444 37.84 1.75 -10.40
N ALA A 445 37.41 0.56 -9.96
CA ALA A 445 36.27 0.44 -9.05
C ALA A 445 36.49 1.19 -7.74
N ARG A 446 37.70 1.06 -7.17
CA ARG A 446 38.08 1.77 -5.95
C ARG A 446 38.08 3.30 -6.16
N ALA A 447 38.64 3.80 -7.26
CA ALA A 447 38.64 5.23 -7.56
C ALA A 447 37.21 5.79 -7.77
N ALA A 448 36.33 5.00 -8.41
CA ALA A 448 34.94 5.38 -8.62
C ALA A 448 34.09 5.35 -7.33
N MET A 449 34.34 4.40 -6.43
CA MET A 449 33.63 4.30 -5.15
C MET A 449 34.15 5.23 -4.05
N PHE A 450 35.42 5.66 -4.13
CA PHE A 450 36.06 6.47 -3.10
C PHE A 450 36.84 7.64 -3.73
N PRO A 451 36.18 8.56 -4.45
CA PRO A 451 36.83 9.64 -5.19
C PRO A 451 37.63 10.63 -4.32
N THR A 452 37.40 10.66 -3.00
CA THR A 452 38.00 11.60 -2.06
C THR A 452 38.93 10.94 -1.03
N SER A 453 39.00 9.61 -1.00
CA SER A 453 39.83 8.86 -0.05
C SER A 453 41.07 8.28 -0.70
N ASP A 454 42.20 8.33 0.01
CA ASP A 454 43.41 7.63 -0.42
C ASP A 454 43.39 6.14 -0.05
N ALA A 455 44.33 5.37 -0.59
CA ALA A 455 44.39 3.92 -0.39
C ALA A 455 44.58 3.53 1.08
N ARG A 456 45.26 4.36 1.88
CA ARG A 456 45.46 4.13 3.31
C ARG A 456 44.14 4.28 4.07
N LYS A 457 43.40 5.38 3.83
CA LYS A 457 42.08 5.62 4.41
C LYS A 457 41.09 4.52 4.04
N ILE A 458 41.15 4.02 2.81
CA ILE A 458 40.32 2.91 2.35
C ILE A 458 40.68 1.62 3.09
N ALA A 459 41.97 1.31 3.29
CA ALA A 459 42.40 0.16 4.08
C ALA A 459 41.95 0.24 5.55
N GLU A 460 42.11 1.39 6.20
CA GLU A 460 41.61 1.64 7.57
C GLU A 460 40.09 1.41 7.65
N THR A 461 39.36 1.86 6.64
CA THR A 461 37.91 1.70 6.52
C THR A 461 37.51 0.23 6.33
N MET A 462 38.24 -0.52 5.50
CA MET A 462 38.00 -1.96 5.33
C MET A 462 38.17 -2.71 6.65
N THR A 463 39.22 -2.41 7.42
CA THR A 463 39.42 -2.98 8.76
C THR A 463 38.24 -2.64 9.67
N GLN A 464 37.86 -1.37 9.75
CA GLN A 464 36.78 -0.91 10.63
C GLN A 464 35.42 -1.57 10.30
N VAL A 465 35.04 -1.62 9.02
CA VAL A 465 33.77 -2.21 8.60
C VAL A 465 33.77 -3.72 8.80
N PHE A 466 34.88 -4.41 8.49
CA PHE A 466 34.98 -5.85 8.73
C PHE A 466 34.87 -6.20 10.21
N THR A 467 35.63 -5.53 11.09
CA THR A 467 35.53 -5.74 12.54
C THR A 467 34.12 -5.44 13.07
N SER A 468 33.44 -4.44 12.52
CA SER A 468 32.04 -4.18 12.87
C SER A 468 31.14 -5.34 12.43
N ALA A 469 31.27 -5.83 11.19
CA ALA A 469 30.45 -6.93 10.68
C ALA A 469 30.72 -8.24 11.43
N GLU A 470 31.97 -8.51 11.77
CA GLU A 470 32.38 -9.65 12.60
C GLU A 470 31.69 -9.62 13.96
N ARG A 471 31.78 -8.49 14.68
CA ARG A 471 31.14 -8.33 15.98
C ARG A 471 29.62 -8.52 15.92
N GLU A 472 28.97 -7.91 14.92
CA GLU A 472 27.51 -8.02 14.75
C GLU A 472 27.09 -9.46 14.39
N SER A 473 27.91 -10.21 13.64
CA SER A 473 27.57 -11.58 13.22
C SER A 473 27.34 -12.53 14.40
N PHE A 474 28.06 -12.37 15.50
CA PHE A 474 27.85 -13.13 16.73
C PHE A 474 26.46 -12.91 17.32
N GLY A 475 25.91 -11.70 17.21
CA GLY A 475 24.55 -11.37 17.67
C GLY A 475 23.45 -12.14 16.92
N PHE A 476 23.75 -12.61 15.71
CA PHE A 476 22.85 -13.42 14.88
C PHE A 476 23.16 -14.92 14.92
N GLY A 477 24.10 -15.36 15.77
CA GLY A 477 24.56 -16.75 15.82
C GLY A 477 25.42 -17.17 14.61
N GLY A 478 25.88 -16.21 13.82
CA GLY A 478 26.82 -16.41 12.71
C GLY A 478 28.27 -16.26 13.14
N PHE A 479 29.19 -16.58 12.23
CA PHE A 479 30.64 -16.44 12.43
C PHE A 479 31.29 -15.94 11.14
N TRP A 480 31.68 -14.66 11.14
CA TRP A 480 32.65 -14.14 10.18
C TRP A 480 34.05 -14.39 10.73
N TRP A 481 34.97 -14.90 9.90
CA TRP A 481 36.24 -15.49 10.36
C TRP A 481 37.46 -14.63 10.03
N SER A 482 37.56 -14.19 8.79
CA SER A 482 38.71 -13.41 8.31
C SER A 482 38.38 -12.75 6.99
N LEU A 483 39.09 -11.65 6.69
CA LEU A 483 39.00 -11.03 5.37
C LEU A 483 39.47 -11.97 4.26
N PRO A 484 38.92 -11.84 3.04
CA PRO A 484 39.46 -12.53 1.87
C PRO A 484 40.97 -12.25 1.69
N PRO A 485 41.79 -13.22 1.26
CA PRO A 485 43.25 -13.07 1.22
C PRO A 485 43.77 -11.90 0.36
N ARG A 486 42.98 -11.46 -0.63
CA ARG A 486 43.31 -10.26 -1.43
C ARG A 486 43.04 -8.97 -0.67
N ALA A 487 41.93 -8.92 0.08
CA ALA A 487 41.58 -7.80 0.92
C ALA A 487 42.56 -7.64 2.08
N GLN A 488 42.92 -8.75 2.75
CA GLN A 488 43.92 -8.72 3.83
C GLN A 488 45.27 -8.18 3.32
N ARG A 489 45.80 -8.72 2.23
CA ARG A 489 47.07 -8.23 1.65
C ARG A 489 47.03 -6.76 1.24
N PHE A 490 45.88 -6.26 0.76
CA PHE A 490 45.73 -4.84 0.46
C PHE A 490 45.89 -4.01 1.74
N ILE A 491 45.22 -4.40 2.82
CA ILE A 491 45.32 -3.74 4.13
C ILE A 491 46.76 -3.77 4.65
N ASP A 492 47.39 -4.95 4.68
CA ASP A 492 48.77 -5.11 5.17
C ASP A 492 49.74 -4.19 4.42
N ASN A 493 49.61 -4.12 3.09
CA ASN A 493 50.44 -3.26 2.24
C ASN A 493 50.22 -1.76 2.48
N GLN A 494 48.98 -1.33 2.74
CA GLN A 494 48.65 0.10 2.93
C GLN A 494 48.89 0.59 4.36
N LEU A 495 48.75 -0.30 5.36
CA LEU A 495 48.93 0.06 6.77
C LEU A 495 50.35 -0.20 7.28
N GLY A 496 51.18 -0.90 6.50
CA GLY A 496 52.57 -1.20 6.86
C GLY A 496 52.71 -2.33 7.87
N GLU A 497 51.69 -3.17 8.01
CA GLU A 497 51.72 -4.40 8.81
C GLU A 497 52.34 -5.53 7.97
N CYS A 498 53.62 -5.40 7.61
CA CYS A 498 54.40 -6.54 7.16
C CYS A 498 54.85 -7.35 8.38
N THR A 499 54.26 -8.54 8.57
CA THR A 499 54.95 -9.67 9.23
C THR A 499 54.94 -10.87 8.30
#